data_AF-A0A8S8XZJ7-F1
#
_entry.id   AF-A0A8S8XZJ7-F1
#
_cell.length_a   1.000
_cell.length_b   1.000
_cell.length_c   1.000
_cell.angle_alpha   90.00
_cell.angle_beta   90.00
_cell.angle_gamma   90.00
#
_symmetry.space_group_name_H-M   'P 1'
#
loop_
_entity.id
_entity.type
_entity.pdbx_description
1 polymer ?
#
loop_
_entity_poly.entity_id
_entity_poly.type
_entity_poly.pdbx_seq_one_letter_code
_entity_poly.pdbx_strand_id
1 'polypeptide(L)' 'MIGAAVGEFSTDGTLSQNSDTKVPTQKAVKTYVDTEVGGLNSVSGNFTVAGISTVAGTTFFTKQLNVAGVFPLPR' A
#
# COMPACT_ATOMS: atom_id res chain seq x y z
N MET A 1 -2.11 -36.56 -10.18
CA MET A 1 -1.88 -35.18 -10.62
C MET A 1 -0.38 -35.02 -10.81
N ILE A 2 0.08 -34.87 -12.05
CA ILE A 2 1.48 -34.47 -12.33
C ILE A 2 1.52 -32.94 -12.21
N GLY A 3 2.55 -32.38 -11.57
CA GLY A 3 2.63 -30.93 -11.30
C GLY A 3 2.63 -30.05 -12.55
N ALA A 4 2.64 -28.73 -12.36
CA ALA A 4 2.76 -27.78 -13.46
C ALA A 4 4.07 -28.00 -14.24
N ALA A 5 3.96 -28.04 -15.57
CA ALA A 5 5.12 -28.17 -16.46
C ALA A 5 5.72 -26.79 -16.73
N VAL A 6 7.05 -26.66 -16.64
CA VAL A 6 7.74 -25.42 -17.01
C VAL A 6 8.00 -25.43 -18.51
N GLY A 7 7.37 -24.50 -19.23
CA GLY A 7 7.57 -24.29 -20.65
C GLY A 7 8.70 -23.30 -20.95
N GLU A 8 8.74 -22.16 -20.23
CA GLU A 8 9.77 -21.14 -20.42
C GLU A 8 9.94 -20.21 -19.21
N PHE A 9 11.07 -19.50 -19.19
CA PHE A 9 11.28 -18.35 -18.30
C PHE A 9 10.80 -17.06 -18.98
N SER A 10 9.98 -16.28 -18.28
CA SER A 10 9.43 -15.03 -18.80
C SER A 10 10.17 -13.81 -18.27
N THR A 11 10.47 -12.87 -19.17
CA THR A 11 10.99 -11.53 -18.86
C THR A 11 9.89 -10.46 -18.87
N ASP A 12 8.63 -10.86 -19.06
CA ASP A 12 7.46 -9.98 -19.06
C ASP A 12 7.26 -9.36 -17.68
N GLY A 13 7.63 -8.09 -17.54
CA GLY A 13 7.48 -7.33 -16.29
C GLY A 13 6.05 -6.93 -15.96
N THR A 14 5.08 -7.24 -16.82
CA THR A 14 3.65 -6.94 -16.59
C THR A 14 2.88 -8.11 -16.00
N LEU A 15 3.44 -9.33 -16.05
CA LEU A 15 2.75 -10.57 -15.69
C LEU A 15 1.39 -10.75 -16.40
N SER A 16 1.23 -10.19 -17.60
CA SER A 16 -0.06 -10.13 -18.31
C SER A 16 -0.58 -11.49 -18.80
N GLN A 17 0.31 -12.46 -18.99
CA GLN A 17 0.03 -13.69 -19.73
C GLN A 17 -0.62 -14.82 -18.92
N ASN A 18 -1.03 -14.58 -17.66
CA ASN A 18 -1.74 -15.51 -16.76
C ASN A 18 -1.57 -17.01 -17.13
N SER A 19 -0.34 -17.52 -16.98
CA SER A 19 0.06 -18.82 -17.54
C SER A 19 0.57 -19.74 -16.45
N ASP A 20 0.10 -20.98 -16.47
CA ASP A 20 0.55 -22.04 -15.56
C ASP A 20 1.89 -22.67 -15.94
N THR A 21 2.44 -22.34 -17.12
CA THR A 21 3.68 -22.94 -17.64
C THR A 21 4.86 -21.97 -17.74
N LYS A 22 4.63 -20.68 -17.46
CA LYS A 22 5.68 -19.65 -17.49
C LYS A 22 6.18 -19.34 -16.09
N VAL A 23 7.49 -19.30 -15.92
CA VAL A 23 8.15 -18.90 -14.67
C VAL A 23 8.77 -17.51 -14.84
N PRO A 24 8.40 -16.49 -14.07
CA PRO A 24 8.98 -15.15 -14.22
C PRO A 24 10.44 -15.10 -13.74
N THR A 25 11.27 -14.32 -14.43
CA THR A 25 12.63 -13.97 -13.97
C THR A 25 12.60 -12.98 -12.80
N GLN A 26 13.69 -12.86 -12.04
CA GLN A 26 13.81 -11.87 -10.96
C GLN A 26 13.52 -10.44 -11.43
N LYS A 27 14.00 -10.07 -12.63
CA LYS A 27 13.71 -8.77 -13.25
C LYS A 27 12.22 -8.57 -13.51
N ALA A 28 11.53 -9.57 -14.06
CA ALA A 28 10.09 -9.51 -14.31
C ALA A 28 9.31 -9.30 -13.01
N VAL A 29 9.62 -10.08 -11.97
CA VAL A 29 9.00 -9.93 -10.63
C VAL A 29 9.25 -8.53 -10.07
N LYS A 30 10.50 -8.04 -10.12
CA LYS A 30 10.83 -6.72 -9.59
C LYS A 30 10.08 -5.62 -10.33
N THR A 31 10.05 -5.64 -11.65
CA THR A 31 9.33 -4.64 -12.45
C THR A 31 7.83 -4.63 -12.15
N TYR A 32 7.20 -5.81 -12.01
CA TYR A 32 5.79 -5.89 -11.65
C TYR A 32 5.54 -5.25 -10.27
N VAL A 33 6.30 -5.65 -9.25
CA VAL A 33 6.16 -5.12 -7.88
C VAL A 33 6.43 -3.62 -7.83
N ASP A 34 7.49 -3.12 -8.49
CA ASP A 34 7.81 -1.69 -8.56
C ASP A 34 6.64 -0.90 -9.18
N THR A 35 5.96 -1.48 -10.18
CA THR A 35 4.81 -0.84 -10.87
C THR A 35 3.58 -0.80 -9.96
N GLU A 36 3.24 -1.91 -9.31
CA GLU A 36 2.10 -1.99 -8.37
C GLU A 36 2.32 -1.06 -7.16
N VAL A 37 3.53 -1.05 -6.61
CA VAL A 37 3.90 -0.18 -5.48
C VAL A 37 3.95 1.29 -5.90
N GLY A 38 4.49 1.59 -7.09
CA GLY A 38 4.51 2.95 -7.64
C GLY A 38 3.10 3.48 -7.96
N GLY A 39 2.16 2.60 -8.28
CA GLY A 39 0.76 2.92 -8.49
C GLY A 39 -0.04 3.13 -7.20
N LEU A 40 0.53 2.80 -6.03
CA LEU A 40 -0.09 3.03 -4.74
C LEU A 40 -0.05 4.53 -4.41
N ASN A 41 -1.05 5.26 -4.90
CA ASN A 41 -1.25 6.65 -4.51
C ASN A 41 -1.44 6.70 -2.98
N SER A 42 -0.81 7.69 -2.32
CA SER A 42 -1.05 8.00 -0.90
C SER A 42 -2.54 7.90 -0.60
N VAL A 43 -2.93 7.26 0.51
CA VAL A 43 -4.33 7.10 0.92
C VAL A 43 -5.00 8.48 0.93
N SER A 44 -5.67 8.82 -0.16
CA SER A 44 -6.32 10.10 -0.37
C SER A 44 -7.73 9.96 0.15
N GLY A 45 -7.94 10.31 1.42
CA GLY A 45 -9.25 10.21 2.06
C GLY A 45 -9.19 10.46 3.56
N ASN A 46 -10.33 10.30 4.22
CA ASN A 46 -10.43 10.37 5.67
C ASN A 46 -9.95 9.05 6.29
N PHE A 47 -8.75 9.05 6.89
CA PHE A 47 -8.27 7.93 7.70
C PHE A 47 -8.97 7.97 9.08
N THR A 48 -9.91 7.05 9.30
CA THR A 48 -10.64 6.93 10.59
C THR A 48 -10.12 5.73 11.36
N VAL A 49 -9.58 5.95 12.56
CA VAL A 49 -9.15 4.89 13.47
C VAL A 49 -10.02 4.95 14.71
N ALA A 50 -10.79 3.88 14.97
CA ALA A 50 -11.56 3.78 16.19
C ALA A 50 -10.63 3.59 17.40
N GLY A 51 -10.86 4.36 18.48
CA GLY A 51 -10.19 4.13 19.76
C GLY A 51 -8.78 4.72 19.91
N ILE A 52 -8.41 5.76 19.13
CA ILE A 52 -7.18 6.51 19.40
C ILE A 52 -7.32 7.21 20.77
N SER A 53 -6.67 6.66 21.80
CA SER A 53 -6.60 7.25 23.13
C SER A 53 -5.43 8.22 23.30
N THR A 54 -4.35 8.00 22.55
CA THR A 54 -3.13 8.82 22.59
C THR A 54 -2.46 8.85 21.22
N VAL A 55 -2.17 10.04 20.72
CA VAL A 55 -1.31 10.22 19.55
C VAL A 55 0.08 10.58 20.06
N ALA A 56 1.06 9.71 19.83
CA ALA A 56 2.46 10.02 20.04
C ALA A 56 3.04 10.63 18.75
N GLY A 57 3.69 11.80 18.85
CA GLY A 57 4.26 12.54 17.71
C GLY A 57 3.38 13.69 17.22
N THR A 58 3.72 14.28 16.06
CA THR A 58 3.01 15.44 15.51
C THR A 58 2.01 15.02 14.43
N THR A 59 0.72 15.31 14.64
CA THR A 59 -0.31 15.24 13.60
C THR A 59 -0.56 16.62 13.00
N PHE A 60 -0.38 16.76 11.68
CA PHE A 60 -0.68 18.00 10.97
C PHE A 60 -2.17 18.06 10.60
N PHE A 61 -2.97 18.78 11.37
CA PHE A 61 -4.34 19.08 10.99
C PHE A 61 -4.35 20.32 10.08
N THR A 62 -4.76 20.15 8.82
CA THR A 62 -4.93 21.27 7.87
C THR A 62 -6.21 22.07 8.12
N LYS A 63 -7.04 21.63 9.08
CA LYS A 63 -8.29 22.24 9.57
C LYS A 63 -8.40 22.07 11.09
N GLN A 64 -9.38 22.73 11.72
CA GLN A 64 -9.62 22.66 13.16
C GLN A 64 -9.91 21.22 13.63
N LEU A 65 -9.29 20.79 14.73
CA LEU A 65 -9.63 19.56 15.44
C LEU A 65 -10.82 19.82 16.37
N ASN A 66 -11.83 18.96 16.33
CA ASN A 66 -12.99 19.07 17.21
C ASN A 66 -12.77 18.25 18.50
N VAL A 67 -12.07 18.82 19.50
CA VAL A 67 -11.87 18.18 20.83
C VAL A 67 -12.84 18.79 21.84
N ALA A 68 -13.62 17.95 22.52
CA ALA A 68 -14.42 18.38 23.66
C ALA A 68 -13.51 18.58 24.89
N GLY A 69 -13.63 19.72 25.59
CA GLY A 69 -12.99 19.91 26.90
C GLY A 69 -11.63 20.61 26.93
N VAL A 70 -11.21 21.27 25.84
CA VAL A 70 -10.06 22.20 25.91
C VAL A 70 -10.54 23.51 26.49
N PHE A 71 -10.28 23.73 27.78
CA PHE A 71 -10.54 25.01 28.43
C PHE A 71 -9.30 25.91 28.31
N PRO A 72 -9.42 27.15 27.82
CA PRO A 72 -8.30 28.08 27.82
C PRO A 72 -7.89 28.44 29.26
N LEU A 73 -6.60 28.63 29.48
CA LEU A 73 -6.07 29.07 30.77
C LEU A 73 -6.61 30.48 31.10
N PRO A 74 -7.09 30.73 32.33
CA PRO A 74 -7.43 32.08 32.76
C PRO A 74 -6.18 32.98 32.75
N ARG A 75 -6.39 34.25 32.40
CA ARG A 75 -5.33 35.24 32.16
C ARG A 75 -4.76 35.85 33.44
#